data_AF-A0A9D8JTA7-F1
#
_entry.id   AF-A0A9D8JTA7-F1
#
_cell.length_a   1.000
_cell.length_b   1.000
_cell.length_c   1.000
_cell.angle_alpha   90.00
_cell.angle_beta   90.00
_cell.angle_gamma   90.00
#
_symmetry.space_group_name_H-M   'P 1'
#
loop_
_entity.id
_entity.type
_entity.pdbx_description
1 polymer ?
#
loop_
_entity_poly.entity_id
_entity_poly.type
_entity_poly.pdbx_seq_one_letter_code
_entity_poly.pdbx_strand_id
1 'polypeptide(L)'
;MLRRAQKLPAWWPACGMLVLREGRCSLAACGKPLTGRQTRWCSRKCTRVFLVNHQWTPAQLAALKRDGYTCRHCGFCPGKQPDRMGRMIWRRRHHGMEVNHIAPLNGRGYRIGCVHHQENLETLCHSCHLEVTMRQRAIQEKRRSRMVKPHRRSALRKRTRNAKESK
;
A
#
# COMPACT_ATOMS: atom_id res chain seq x y z
N MET A 1 24.91 -19.54 3.46
CA MET A 1 24.30 -18.36 2.79
C MET A 1 23.17 -17.82 3.66
N LEU A 2 23.45 -16.74 4.39
CA LEU A 2 22.55 -16.13 5.38
C LEU A 2 21.33 -15.52 4.67
N ARG A 3 20.12 -15.95 5.08
CA ARG A 3 18.85 -15.33 4.66
C ARG A 3 18.88 -13.88 5.12
N ARG A 4 19.00 -12.91 4.19
CA ARG A 4 18.73 -11.50 4.49
C ARG A 4 17.30 -11.42 5.00
N ALA A 5 17.15 -11.21 6.31
CA ALA A 5 15.89 -10.80 6.91
C ALA A 5 15.45 -9.51 6.21
N GLN A 6 14.44 -9.61 5.34
CA GLN A 6 13.77 -8.42 4.85
C GLN A 6 13.15 -7.77 6.08
N LYS A 7 13.74 -6.66 6.56
CA LYS A 7 13.15 -5.83 7.60
C LYS A 7 11.72 -5.54 7.14
N LEU A 8 10.74 -6.14 7.80
CA LEU A 8 9.35 -5.77 7.58
C LEU A 8 9.26 -4.27 7.91
N PRO A 9 8.71 -3.45 7.01
CA PRO A 9 8.64 -2.03 7.25
C PRO A 9 7.78 -1.77 8.49
N ALA A 10 8.08 -0.71 9.23
CA ALA A 10 7.52 -0.40 10.56
C ALA A 10 5.99 -0.30 10.64
N TRP A 11 5.29 -0.41 9.51
CA TRP A 11 3.84 -0.33 9.36
C TRP A 11 3.13 -1.70 9.21
N TRP A 12 3.85 -2.83 9.29
CA TRP A 12 3.31 -4.21 9.17
C TRP A 12 3.57 -5.08 10.43
N PRO A 13 2.61 -5.85 10.99
CA PRO A 13 1.14 -5.77 10.92
C PRO A 13 0.50 -5.06 12.13
N ALA A 14 1.31 -4.63 13.12
CA ALA A 14 0.83 -3.98 14.32
C ALA A 14 1.32 -2.52 14.32
N CYS A 15 0.51 -1.62 13.78
CA CYS A 15 0.77 -0.20 13.97
C CYS A 15 0.64 0.10 15.47
N GLY A 16 1.77 0.42 16.11
CA GLY A 16 1.80 0.83 17.51
C GLY A 16 1.18 2.21 17.76
N MET A 17 0.41 2.78 16.83
CA MET A 17 -0.22 4.10 16.96
C MET A 17 -1.57 4.04 17.68
N LEU A 18 -2.20 2.87 17.76
CA LEU A 18 -3.45 2.65 18.49
C LEU A 18 -3.20 1.83 19.74
N VAL A 19 -3.58 2.35 20.91
CA VAL A 19 -3.69 1.57 22.15
C VAL A 19 -5.05 1.85 22.75
N LEU A 20 -5.88 0.81 22.90
CA LEU A 20 -7.17 0.95 23.59
C LEU A 20 -6.88 1.04 25.10
N ARG A 21 -7.14 2.21 25.68
CA ARG A 21 -7.00 2.50 27.11
C ARG A 21 -8.23 3.26 27.56
N GLU A 22 -8.93 2.75 28.56
CA GLU A 22 -10.10 3.41 29.12
C GLU A 22 -9.74 4.78 29.67
N GLY A 23 -10.61 5.77 29.41
CA GLY A 23 -10.43 7.15 29.86
C GLY A 23 -9.18 7.85 29.31
N ARG A 24 -8.48 7.30 28.32
CA ARG A 24 -7.24 7.87 27.77
C ARG A 24 -7.25 7.89 26.23
N CYS A 25 -6.48 8.81 25.68
CA CYS A 25 -6.33 8.95 24.25
C CYS A 25 -5.77 7.66 23.63
N SER A 26 -6.46 7.16 22.61
CA SER A 26 -6.05 5.93 21.92
C SER A 26 -4.82 6.11 21.03
N LEU A 27 -4.34 7.34 20.85
CA LEU A 27 -3.07 7.58 20.17
C LEU A 27 -1.93 7.17 21.12
N ALA A 28 -1.18 6.14 20.75
CA ALA A 28 -0.16 5.54 21.60
C ALA A 28 0.90 6.54 22.08
N ALA A 29 1.32 7.44 21.19
CA ALA A 29 2.29 8.49 21.49
C ALA A 29 1.73 9.63 22.36
N CYS A 30 0.42 9.65 22.65
CA CYS A 30 -0.24 10.69 23.42
C CYS A 30 -0.61 10.22 24.83
N GLY A 31 -1.50 9.24 24.97
CA GLY A 31 -1.90 8.66 26.27
C GLY A 31 -2.55 9.61 27.29
N LYS A 32 -2.84 10.87 26.92
CA LYS A 32 -3.48 11.88 27.78
C LYS A 32 -4.89 11.44 28.21
N PRO A 33 -5.34 11.83 29.41
CA PRO A 33 -6.72 11.56 29.84
C PRO A 33 -7.73 12.21 28.88
N LEU A 34 -8.84 11.53 28.67
CA LEU A 34 -9.98 12.05 27.93
C LEU A 34 -10.84 12.91 28.87
N THR A 35 -11.41 13.99 28.36
CA THR A 35 -12.23 14.91 29.13
C THR A 35 -13.64 15.01 28.54
N GLY A 36 -14.66 15.11 29.39
CA GLY A 36 -16.05 15.28 28.96
C GLY A 36 -16.56 14.10 28.13
N ARG A 37 -17.15 14.38 26.96
CA ARG A 37 -17.76 13.37 26.05
C ARG A 37 -16.75 12.68 25.11
N GLN A 38 -15.45 12.93 25.27
CA GLN A 38 -14.44 12.33 24.39
C GLN A 38 -14.25 10.85 24.72
N THR A 39 -14.35 9.97 23.71
CA THR A 39 -14.27 8.51 23.91
C THR A 39 -13.01 7.87 23.34
N ARG A 40 -12.28 8.57 22.46
CA ARG A 40 -11.14 7.97 21.73
C ARG A 40 -9.92 8.89 21.59
N TRP A 41 -10.12 10.19 21.45
CA TRP A 41 -9.05 11.13 21.17
C TRP A 41 -9.14 12.34 22.09
N CYS A 42 -8.03 12.73 22.73
CA CYS A 42 -8.01 13.89 23.62
C CYS A 42 -8.05 15.22 22.86
N SER A 43 -7.80 15.21 21.55
CA SER A 43 -7.70 16.43 20.73
C SER A 43 -7.90 16.14 19.24
N ARG A 44 -8.27 17.17 18.48
CA ARG A 44 -8.32 17.14 17.00
C ARG A 44 -6.98 16.75 16.38
N LYS A 45 -5.86 17.11 17.02
CA LYS A 45 -4.50 16.72 16.58
C LYS A 45 -4.33 15.20 16.61
N CYS A 46 -4.76 14.54 17.69
CA CYS A 46 -4.67 13.09 17.82
C CYS A 46 -5.56 12.37 16.80
N THR A 47 -6.79 12.87 16.61
CA THR A 47 -7.68 12.38 15.55
C THR A 47 -7.02 12.52 14.19
N ARG A 48 -6.43 13.69 13.88
CA ARG A 48 -5.78 13.93 12.59
C ARG A 48 -4.63 12.95 12.33
N VAL A 49 -3.76 12.71 13.32
CA VAL A 49 -2.65 11.75 13.20
C VAL A 49 -3.15 10.35 12.83
N PHE A 50 -4.26 9.92 13.43
CA PHE A 50 -4.88 8.64 13.06
C PHE A 50 -5.42 8.67 11.63
N LEU A 51 -6.22 9.68 11.28
CA LEU A 51 -6.88 9.78 9.98
C LEU A 51 -5.88 9.82 8.81
N VAL A 52 -4.81 10.62 8.91
CA VAL A 52 -3.80 10.78 7.84
C VAL A 52 -2.96 9.52 7.61
N ASN A 53 -3.07 8.53 8.50
CA ASN A 53 -2.31 7.28 8.43
C ASN A 53 -3.22 6.07 8.21
N HIS A 54 -4.51 6.14 8.55
CA HIS A 54 -5.38 4.95 8.54
C HIS A 54 -6.58 5.07 7.63
N GLN A 55 -6.90 6.26 7.12
CA GLN A 55 -8.00 6.47 6.18
C GLN A 55 -7.46 6.96 4.84
N TRP A 56 -7.98 6.38 3.75
CA TRP A 56 -7.49 6.68 2.41
C TRP A 56 -7.57 8.17 2.05
N THR A 57 -8.75 8.79 2.10
CA THR A 57 -8.91 10.18 1.64
C THR A 57 -7.99 11.16 2.40
N PRO A 58 -7.92 11.14 3.75
CA PRO A 58 -6.97 11.99 4.47
C PRO A 58 -5.51 11.63 4.21
N ALA A 59 -5.18 10.34 4.08
CA ALA A 59 -3.82 9.89 3.83
C ALA A 59 -3.33 10.28 2.42
N GLN A 60 -4.18 10.12 1.42
CA GLN A 60 -3.94 10.53 0.04
C GLN A 60 -3.66 12.03 -0.05
N LEU A 61 -4.51 12.86 0.56
CA LEU A 61 -4.31 14.31 0.58
C LEU A 61 -3.04 14.70 1.34
N ALA A 62 -2.73 14.02 2.45
CA ALA A 62 -1.50 14.25 3.19
C ALA A 62 -0.26 13.88 2.38
N ALA A 63 -0.28 12.78 1.62
CA ALA A 63 0.82 12.37 0.75
C ALA A 63 1.05 13.37 -0.39
N LEU A 64 -0.03 13.79 -1.07
CA LEU A 64 0.04 14.83 -2.11
C LEU A 64 0.63 16.13 -1.58
N LYS A 65 0.17 16.58 -0.40
CA LYS A 65 0.66 17.80 0.24
C LYS A 65 2.12 17.67 0.70
N ARG A 66 2.49 16.53 1.30
CA ARG A 66 3.87 16.22 1.72
C ARG A 66 4.83 16.32 0.54
N ASP A 67 4.42 15.78 -0.61
CA ASP A 67 5.24 15.72 -1.80
C ASP A 67 5.14 16.99 -2.67
N GLY A 68 4.42 18.02 -2.22
CA GLY A 68 4.24 19.27 -2.95
C GLY A 68 3.64 19.05 -4.34
N TYR A 69 2.73 18.08 -4.48
CA TYR A 69 2.15 17.65 -5.76
C TYR A 69 3.22 17.30 -6.82
N THR A 70 4.37 16.78 -6.38
CA THR A 70 5.49 16.42 -7.25
C THR A 70 5.67 14.90 -7.29
N CYS A 71 5.90 14.36 -8.49
CA CYS A 71 6.15 12.95 -8.70
C CYS A 71 7.47 12.54 -8.05
N ARG A 72 7.43 11.55 -7.18
CA ARG A 72 8.61 11.01 -6.47
C ARG A 72 9.59 10.28 -7.39
N HIS A 73 9.14 9.83 -8.56
CA HIS A 73 9.98 9.09 -9.51
C HIS A 73 10.67 9.99 -10.54
N CYS A 74 9.93 10.92 -11.16
CA CYS A 74 10.46 11.73 -12.26
C CYS A 74 10.54 13.23 -11.94
N GLY A 75 10.10 13.67 -10.76
CA GLY A 75 10.10 15.09 -10.38
C GLY A 75 9.02 15.94 -11.08
N PHE A 76 8.11 15.32 -11.83
CA PHE A 76 7.02 16.02 -12.50
C PHE A 76 6.12 16.76 -11.49
N CYS A 77 5.86 18.05 -11.72
CA CYS A 77 4.97 18.87 -10.90
C CYS A 77 3.99 19.64 -11.82
N PRO A 78 2.66 19.58 -11.59
CA PRO A 78 1.68 20.22 -12.46
C PRO A 78 1.77 21.75 -12.52
N GLY A 79 2.42 22.39 -11.54
CA GLY A 79 2.53 23.84 -11.42
C GLY A 79 3.47 24.51 -12.43
N LYS A 80 4.30 23.73 -13.16
CA LYS A 80 5.12 24.25 -14.26
C LYS A 80 4.34 24.03 -15.56
N GLN A 81 3.60 25.06 -16.02
CA GLN A 81 2.91 24.96 -17.30
C GLN A 81 3.96 24.77 -18.41
N PRO A 82 3.86 23.70 -19.21
CA PRO A 82 4.65 23.61 -20.43
C PRO A 82 4.12 24.64 -21.46
N ASP A 83 4.94 24.92 -22.47
CA ASP A 83 4.54 25.67 -23.65
C ASP A 83 3.33 25.03 -24.38
N ARG A 84 2.83 25.67 -25.44
CA ARG A 84 1.60 25.24 -26.13
C ARG A 84 1.67 23.77 -26.60
N MET A 85 2.81 23.36 -27.15
CA MET A 85 3.05 22.00 -27.65
C MET A 85 3.23 21.01 -26.50
N GLY A 86 4.04 21.38 -25.51
CA GLY A 86 4.27 20.60 -24.33
C GLY A 86 2.98 20.37 -23.54
N ARG A 87 2.00 21.29 -23.57
CA ARG A 87 0.68 21.10 -22.92
C ARG A 87 -0.11 19.90 -23.45
N MET A 88 -0.01 19.61 -24.75
CA MET A 88 -0.70 18.46 -25.34
C MET A 88 -0.07 17.13 -24.91
N ILE A 89 1.27 17.06 -24.97
CA ILE A 89 2.06 15.90 -24.51
C ILE A 89 1.89 15.69 -23.00
N TRP A 90 1.92 16.79 -22.25
CA TRP A 90 1.76 16.87 -20.79
C TRP A 90 0.39 16.36 -20.35
N ARG A 91 -0.69 16.73 -21.05
CA ARG A 91 -2.04 16.20 -20.76
C ARG A 91 -2.09 14.70 -20.99
N ARG A 92 -1.55 14.19 -22.11
CA ARG A 92 -1.56 12.75 -22.43
C ARG A 92 -0.72 11.89 -21.48
N ARG A 93 0.44 12.35 -21.01
CA ARG A 93 1.34 11.56 -20.15
C ARG A 93 1.10 11.70 -18.65
N HIS A 94 0.55 12.82 -18.20
CA HIS A 94 0.51 13.19 -16.78
C HIS A 94 -0.87 13.61 -16.29
N HIS A 95 -1.94 12.92 -16.72
CA HIS A 95 -3.31 13.09 -16.22
C HIS A 95 -3.36 13.00 -14.67
N GLY A 96 -3.20 14.14 -13.97
CA GLY A 96 -3.25 14.23 -12.51
C GLY A 96 -2.06 13.60 -11.76
N MET A 97 -1.91 14.02 -10.51
CA MET A 97 -1.07 13.35 -9.53
C MET A 97 -1.87 12.23 -8.87
N GLU A 98 -1.34 11.02 -8.92
CA GLU A 98 -1.92 9.82 -8.33
C GLU A 98 -1.10 9.44 -7.09
N VAL A 99 -1.73 8.79 -6.12
CA VAL A 99 -1.04 8.27 -4.93
C VAL A 99 -1.04 6.76 -5.02
N ASN A 100 0.14 6.18 -4.94
CA ASN A 100 0.36 4.75 -4.99
C ASN A 100 0.74 4.20 -3.62
N HIS A 101 0.36 2.95 -3.36
CA HIS A 101 0.88 2.17 -2.25
C HIS A 101 2.19 1.49 -2.67
N ILE A 102 3.30 1.78 -1.99
CA ILE A 102 4.62 1.19 -2.28
C ILE A 102 4.55 -0.34 -2.17
N ALA A 103 3.99 -0.82 -1.06
CA ALA A 103 3.59 -2.20 -0.89
C ALA A 103 2.09 -2.34 -1.22
N PRO A 104 1.74 -3.13 -2.26
CA PRO A 104 0.40 -3.16 -2.79
C PRO A 104 -0.62 -3.80 -1.84
N LEU A 105 -1.87 -3.38 -1.99
CA LEU A 105 -3.02 -3.99 -1.32
C LEU A 105 -3.27 -5.42 -1.85
N ASN A 106 -3.35 -6.40 -0.94
CA ASN A 106 -3.78 -7.77 -1.25
C ASN A 106 -5.31 -7.88 -1.09
N GLY A 107 -6.09 -7.45 -2.10
CA GLY A 107 -7.55 -7.62 -2.09
C GLY A 107 -8.36 -6.38 -1.65
N ARG A 108 -9.61 -6.60 -1.20
CA ARG A 108 -10.73 -5.62 -1.24
C ARG A 108 -10.53 -4.35 -0.39
N GLY A 109 -10.34 -3.22 -1.10
CA GLY A 109 -10.91 -1.91 -0.78
C GLY A 109 -10.10 -0.99 0.14
N TYR A 110 -10.43 0.30 0.08
CA TYR A 110 -9.88 1.40 0.87
C TYR A 110 -10.39 1.42 2.32
N ARG A 111 -10.45 0.25 2.98
CA ARG A 111 -10.89 0.13 4.37
C ARG A 111 -9.87 0.79 5.30
N ILE A 112 -10.34 1.18 6.48
CA ILE A 112 -9.46 1.70 7.53
C ILE A 112 -8.36 0.66 7.84
N GLY A 113 -7.09 1.07 7.80
CA GLY A 113 -5.99 0.16 8.08
C GLY A 113 -4.59 0.79 7.96
N CYS A 114 -3.60 0.08 8.51
CA CYS A 114 -2.18 0.50 8.53
C CYS A 114 -1.54 0.64 7.14
N VAL A 115 -2.18 0.05 6.12
CA VAL A 115 -1.73 0.13 4.73
C VAL A 115 -1.68 1.57 4.20
N HIS A 116 -2.41 2.49 4.81
CA HIS A 116 -2.46 3.91 4.43
C HIS A 116 -1.43 4.79 5.15
N HIS A 117 -0.49 4.21 5.90
CA HIS A 117 0.60 4.95 6.51
C HIS A 117 1.38 5.73 5.46
N GLN A 118 1.77 6.96 5.80
CA GLN A 118 2.44 7.86 4.86
C GLN A 118 3.73 7.24 4.30
N GLU A 119 4.43 6.43 5.08
CA GLU A 119 5.64 5.70 4.68
C GLU A 119 5.37 4.62 3.62
N ASN A 120 4.13 4.17 3.46
CA ASN A 120 3.71 3.26 2.41
C ASN A 120 3.07 3.98 1.22
N LEU A 121 3.00 5.31 1.23
CA LEU A 121 2.39 6.11 0.17
C LEU A 121 3.44 6.90 -0.60
N GLU A 122 3.33 6.89 -1.91
CA GLU A 122 4.15 7.70 -2.81
C GLU A 122 3.28 8.44 -3.82
N THR A 123 3.61 9.72 -4.07
CA THR A 123 2.93 10.54 -5.08
C THR A 123 3.61 10.36 -6.44
N LEU A 124 2.85 9.96 -7.46
CA LEU A 124 3.32 9.67 -8.80
C LEU A 124 2.51 10.44 -9.85
N CYS A 125 3.11 10.74 -10.99
CA CYS A 125 2.33 11.11 -12.17
C CYS A 125 1.77 9.85 -12.83
N HIS A 126 0.75 10.02 -13.67
CA HIS A 126 0.06 8.90 -14.31
C HIS A 126 0.99 7.89 -15.02
N SER A 127 1.95 8.38 -15.83
CA SER A 127 2.90 7.48 -16.52
C SER A 127 3.73 6.63 -15.55
N CYS A 128 4.29 7.24 -14.49
CA CYS A 128 5.06 6.50 -13.50
C CYS A 128 4.18 5.54 -12.68
N HIS A 129 2.94 5.95 -12.38
CA HIS A 129 2.00 5.09 -11.66
C HIS A 129 1.61 3.85 -12.48
N LEU A 130 1.43 3.98 -13.80
CA LEU A 130 1.19 2.84 -14.69
C LEU A 130 2.36 1.86 -14.67
N GLU A 131 3.60 2.34 -14.78
CA GLU A 131 4.80 1.50 -14.71
C GLU A 131 4.88 0.73 -13.39
N VAL A 132 4.64 1.39 -12.27
CA VAL A 132 4.64 0.76 -10.94
C VAL A 132 3.51 -0.25 -10.83
N THR A 133 2.30 0.09 -11.29
CA THR A 133 1.14 -0.81 -11.29
C THR A 133 1.43 -2.09 -12.08
N MET A 134 2.02 -1.97 -13.28
CA MET A 134 2.41 -3.12 -14.10
C MET A 134 3.42 -4.00 -13.37
N ARG A 135 4.44 -3.37 -12.77
CA ARG A 135 5.47 -4.09 -11.99
C ARG A 135 4.88 -4.85 -10.80
N GLN A 136 4.00 -4.20 -10.04
CA GLN A 136 3.33 -4.79 -8.89
C GLN A 136 2.42 -5.95 -9.30
N ARG A 137 1.65 -5.81 -10.39
CA ARG A 137 0.81 -6.89 -10.94
C ARG A 137 1.64 -8.12 -11.30
N ALA A 138 2.76 -7.94 -12.01
CA ALA A 138 3.65 -9.04 -12.39
C ALA A 138 4.27 -9.75 -11.16
N ILE A 139 4.61 -9.00 -10.11
CA ILE A 139 5.11 -9.58 -8.85
C ILE A 139 4.01 -10.41 -8.16
N GLN A 140 2.78 -9.88 -8.11
CA GLN A 140 1.66 -10.56 -7.47
C GLN A 140 1.26 -11.85 -8.21
N GLU A 141 1.28 -11.84 -9.54
CA GLU A 141 1.08 -13.03 -10.35
C GLU A 141 2.13 -14.11 -10.05
N LYS A 142 3.42 -13.73 -10.01
CA LYS A 142 4.51 -14.64 -9.62
C LYS A 142 4.36 -15.17 -8.19
N ARG A 143 3.85 -14.38 -7.25
CA ARG A 143 3.58 -14.84 -5.87
C ARG A 143 2.42 -15.83 -5.82
N ARG A 144 1.34 -15.55 -6.56
CA ARG A 144 0.19 -16.45 -6.69
C ARG A 144 0.58 -17.79 -7.29
N SER A 145 1.36 -17.79 -8.38
CA SER A 145 1.81 -19.03 -9.02
C SER A 145 2.73 -19.88 -8.13
N ARG A 146 3.54 -19.25 -7.25
CA ARG A 146 4.35 -19.96 -6.24
C ARG A 146 3.55 -20.52 -5.07
N MET A 147 2.43 -19.89 -4.69
CA MET A 147 1.57 -20.32 -3.57
C MET A 147 0.61 -21.44 -3.95
N VAL A 148 0.23 -21.56 -5.22
CA VAL A 148 -0.48 -22.74 -5.72
C VAL A 148 0.52 -23.91 -5.73
N LYS A 149 0.53 -24.72 -4.66
CA LYS A 149 1.20 -26.03 -4.69
C LYS A 149 0.67 -26.78 -5.91
N PRO A 150 1.51 -27.41 -6.75
CA PRO A 150 1.01 -28.27 -7.81
C PRO A 150 0.12 -29.33 -7.16
N HIS A 151 -1.19 -29.25 -7.44
CA HIS A 151 -2.12 -30.28 -7.02
C HIS A 151 -1.60 -31.58 -7.62
N ARG A 152 -1.25 -32.55 -6.76
CA ARG A 152 -0.53 -33.78 -7.10
C ARG A 152 -1.00 -34.39 -8.42
N ARG A 153 -0.26 -34.17 -9.52
CA ARG A 153 -0.31 -35.02 -10.73
C ARG A 153 0.48 -36.33 -10.51
N SER A 154 0.39 -36.95 -9.33
CA SER A 154 1.16 -38.16 -9.01
C SER A 154 0.32 -39.42 -8.80
N ALA A 155 -0.99 -39.39 -9.05
CA ALA A 155 -1.83 -40.59 -8.95
C ALA A 155 -2.01 -41.36 -10.29
N LEU A 156 -1.62 -40.79 -11.44
CA LEU A 156 -1.87 -41.42 -12.75
C LEU A 156 -0.67 -42.20 -13.33
N ARG A 157 0.51 -42.16 -12.70
CA ARG A 157 1.71 -42.89 -13.19
C ARG A 157 1.90 -44.28 -12.57
N LYS A 158 1.05 -44.73 -11.64
CA LYS A 158 1.13 -46.08 -11.05
C LYS A 158 0.22 -47.13 -11.71
N ARG A 159 -0.68 -46.75 -12.62
CA ARG A 159 -1.57 -47.70 -13.32
C ARG A 159 -0.99 -48.29 -14.61
N THR A 160 0.05 -47.69 -15.19
CA THR A 160 0.60 -48.14 -16.49
C THR A 160 1.81 -49.06 -16.37
N ARG A 161 2.24 -49.42 -15.15
CA ARG A 161 3.35 -50.38 -14.94
C ARG A 161 2.86 -51.81 -14.64
N ASN A 162 1.74 -51.96 -13.93
CA ASN A 162 1.21 -53.29 -13.56
C ASN A 162 0.40 -53.99 -14.67
N ALA A 163 0.15 -53.32 -15.81
CA ALA A 163 -0.53 -53.94 -16.96
C ALA A 163 0.43 -54.61 -17.96
N LYS A 164 1.76 -54.55 -17.71
CA LYS A 164 2.79 -55.15 -18.59
C LYS A 164 3.47 -56.40 -18.00
N GLU A 165 3.14 -56.81 -16.78
CA GLU A 165 3.79 -57.95 -16.09
C GLU A 165 2.84 -59.12 -15.78
N SER A 166 1.67 -59.19 -16.43
CA SER A 166 0.79 -60.37 -16.38
C SER A 166 0.61 -60.93 -17.79
N LYS A 167 1.69 -61.49 -18.33
CA LYS A 167 1.71 -62.42 -19.45
C LYS A 167 2.31 -63.73 -18.96
#